data_AF-A0A831YQP8-F1
#
_entry.id   AF-A0A831YQP8-F1
#
_cell.length_a   1.000
_cell.length_b   1.000
_cell.length_c   1.000
_cell.angle_alpha   90.00
_cell.angle_beta   90.00
_cell.angle_gamma   90.00
#
_symmetry.space_group_name_H-M   'P 1'
#
loop_
_entity.id
_entity.type
_entity.pdbx_description
1 polymer ?
#
loop_
_entity_poly.entity_id
_entity_poly.type
_entity_poly.pdbx_seq_one_letter_code
_entity_poly.pdbx_strand_id
1 'polypeptide(L)'
;MTQARDRLFLLRPDWIDRDRPWFCMACAAVEGFLGYYPAVRDQLDIAYLPYDRPRRPVVDLLGEARQNLPTLILAGPFEHPDLREGDLQDANGLWFATNEGPITRVLAARYQVSPPHP
;
A
#
# COMPACT_ATOMS: atom_id res chain seq x y z
N MET A 1 15.07 -2.10 -20.42
CA MET A 1 14.07 -2.96 -19.76
C MET A 1 13.45 -2.12 -18.66
N THR A 2 12.17 -1.78 -18.73
CA THR A 2 11.52 -1.00 -17.68
C THR A 2 11.50 -1.87 -16.42
N GLN A 3 12.15 -1.42 -15.35
CA GLN A 3 12.11 -2.11 -14.07
C GLN A 3 10.64 -2.17 -13.60
N ALA A 4 10.18 -3.33 -13.15
CA ALA A 4 8.84 -3.46 -12.59
C ALA A 4 8.72 -2.52 -11.38
N ARG A 5 7.61 -1.77 -11.30
CA ARG A 5 7.33 -0.80 -10.24
C ARG A 5 6.48 -1.44 -9.14
N ASP A 6 6.64 -0.95 -7.93
CA ASP A 6 5.81 -1.38 -6.81
C ASP A 6 4.38 -0.88 -7.02
N ARG A 7 3.41 -1.70 -6.63
CA ARG A 7 1.98 -1.42 -6.84
C ARG A 7 1.32 -1.07 -5.52
N LEU A 8 0.72 0.11 -5.45
CA LEU A 8 -0.02 0.55 -4.27
C LEU A 8 -1.51 0.61 -4.58
N PHE A 9 -2.29 -0.15 -3.82
CA PHE A 9 -3.74 -0.16 -3.91
C PHE A 9 -4.34 0.60 -2.74
N LEU A 10 -5.22 1.56 -3.04
CA LEU A 10 -5.91 2.40 -2.08
C LEU A 10 -7.42 2.33 -2.31
N LEU A 11 -8.23 2.60 -1.28
CA LEU A 11 -9.66 2.78 -1.46
C LEU A 11 -9.96 4.17 -2.01
N ARG A 12 -10.89 4.26 -2.97
CA ARG A 12 -11.52 5.53 -3.31
C ARG A 12 -12.26 6.07 -2.08
N PRO A 13 -12.17 7.37 -1.76
CA PRO A 13 -13.01 7.97 -0.73
C PRO A 13 -14.47 8.05 -1.19
N ASP A 14 -15.34 8.49 -0.29
CA ASP A 14 -16.76 8.80 -0.52
C ASP A 14 -17.60 7.60 -0.97
N TRP A 15 -17.22 6.38 -0.58
CA TRP A 15 -18.11 5.24 -0.75
C TRP A 15 -19.27 5.33 0.23
N ILE A 16 -20.46 4.92 -0.22
CA ILE A 16 -21.64 4.88 0.64
C ILE A 16 -21.66 3.55 1.39
N ASP A 17 -21.68 3.63 2.71
CA ASP A 17 -21.96 2.50 3.61
C ASP A 17 -22.77 3.05 4.79
N ARG A 18 -23.66 2.26 5.38
CA ARG A 18 -24.51 2.71 6.50
C ARG A 18 -25.16 4.09 6.27
N ASP A 19 -25.72 4.28 5.08
CA ASP A 19 -26.45 5.48 4.64
C ASP A 19 -25.67 6.81 4.65
N ARG A 20 -24.32 6.77 4.56
CA ARG A 20 -23.48 7.97 4.46
C ARG A 20 -22.15 7.72 3.75
N PRO A 21 -21.45 8.77 3.26
CA PRO A 21 -20.11 8.61 2.70
C PRO A 21 -19.05 8.36 3.77
N TRP A 22 -18.06 7.53 3.43
CA TRP A 22 -16.91 7.21 4.28
C TRP A 22 -15.60 7.32 3.50
N PHE A 23 -14.51 7.44 4.24
CA PHE A 23 -13.15 7.30 3.72
C PHE A 23 -12.35 6.35 4.61
N CYS A 24 -11.23 5.82 4.07
CA CYS A 24 -10.39 4.88 4.80
C CYS A 24 -9.25 5.65 5.49
N MET A 25 -9.22 5.64 6.82
CA MET A 25 -8.19 6.32 7.62
C MET A 25 -6.76 5.90 7.22
N ALA A 26 -6.53 4.59 7.06
CA ALA A 26 -5.23 4.05 6.67
C ALA A 26 -4.82 4.50 5.25
N CYS A 27 -5.75 4.48 4.28
CA CYS A 27 -5.46 4.98 2.93
C CYS A 27 -5.17 6.49 2.94
N ALA A 28 -5.92 7.27 3.73
CA ALA A 28 -5.70 8.71 3.87
C ALA A 28 -4.33 9.03 4.49
N ALA A 29 -3.87 8.24 5.46
CA ALA A 29 -2.53 8.39 6.02
C ALA A 29 -1.43 8.09 4.98
N VAL A 30 -1.59 7.05 4.15
CA VAL A 30 -0.67 6.76 3.04
C VAL A 30 -0.68 7.89 2.00
N GLU A 31 -1.86 8.42 1.65
CA GLU A 31 -1.96 9.62 0.79
C GLU A 31 -1.22 10.83 1.38
N GLY A 32 -1.33 11.06 2.68
CA GLY A 32 -0.59 12.13 3.36
C GLY A 32 0.92 11.98 3.19
N PHE A 33 1.45 10.76 3.33
CA PHE A 33 2.86 10.47 3.05
C PHE A 33 3.23 10.77 1.58
N LEU A 34 2.40 10.34 0.63
CA LEU A 34 2.63 10.61 -0.80
C LEU A 34 2.55 12.10 -1.13
N GLY A 35 1.77 12.87 -0.37
CA GLY A 35 1.72 14.33 -0.44
C GLY A 35 2.99 15.01 0.08
N TYR A 36 3.61 14.47 1.14
CA TYR A 36 4.91 14.96 1.63
C TYR A 36 6.05 14.59 0.69
N TYR A 37 5.96 13.44 0.01
CA TYR A 37 7.01 12.92 -0.86
C TYR A 37 6.50 12.63 -2.28
N PRO A 38 6.20 13.66 -3.09
CA PRO A 38 5.66 13.50 -4.44
C PRO A 38 6.60 12.70 -5.36
N ALA A 39 7.92 12.83 -5.17
CA ALA A 39 8.89 12.03 -5.92
C ALA A 39 8.75 10.51 -5.67
N VAL A 40 8.28 10.10 -4.48
CA VAL A 40 7.97 8.68 -4.19
C VAL A 40 6.70 8.26 -4.92
N ARG A 41 5.67 9.12 -4.93
CA ARG A 41 4.42 8.90 -5.67
C ARG A 41 4.68 8.61 -7.15
N ASP A 42 5.58 9.39 -7.76
CA ASP A 42 5.94 9.26 -9.17
C ASP A 42 6.74 7.98 -9.50
N GLN A 43 7.11 7.19 -8.49
CA GLN A 43 7.80 5.90 -8.65
C GLN A 43 6.91 4.67 -8.41
N LEU A 44 5.65 4.88 -7.98
CA LEU A 44 4.68 3.81 -7.73
C LEU A 44 3.68 3.66 -8.87
N ASP A 45 3.13 2.45 -8.99
CA ASP A 45 1.93 2.18 -9.79
C ASP A 45 0.73 2.19 -8.83
N ILE A 46 0.01 3.31 -8.79
CA ILE A 46 -1.07 3.54 -7.82
C ILE A 46 -2.44 3.26 -8.45
N ALA A 47 -3.26 2.46 -7.78
CA ALA A 47 -4.63 2.18 -8.19
C ALA A 47 -5.63 2.41 -7.05
N TYR A 48 -6.67 3.20 -7.34
CA TYR A 48 -7.79 3.43 -6.42
C TYR A 48 -8.96 2.50 -6.75
N LEU A 49 -9.27 1.60 -5.83
CA LEU A 49 -10.30 0.59 -5.98
C LEU A 49 -11.59 0.99 -5.24
N PRO A 50 -12.76 0.53 -5.71
CA PRO A 50 -14.02 0.73 -4.99
C PRO A 50 -14.03 -0.04 -3.65
N TYR A 51 -14.97 0.35 -2.79
CA TYR A 51 -15.18 -0.32 -1.50
C TYR A 51 -15.64 -1.78 -1.65
N ASP A 52 -16.43 -2.07 -2.69
CA ASP A 52 -17.02 -3.39 -2.92
C ASP A 52 -15.97 -4.51 -3.01
N ARG A 53 -16.35 -5.67 -2.47
CA ARG A 53 -15.60 -6.92 -2.56
C ARG A 53 -16.29 -7.84 -3.59
N PRO A 54 -15.54 -8.70 -4.32
CA PRO A 54 -14.10 -8.91 -4.24
C PRO A 54 -13.27 -7.83 -4.97
N ARG A 55 -12.16 -7.40 -4.36
CA ARG A 55 -11.23 -6.44 -4.98
C ARG A 55 -10.27 -7.15 -5.93
N ARG A 56 -10.78 -7.54 -7.11
CA ARG A 56 -10.12 -8.40 -8.09
C ARG A 56 -8.62 -8.13 -8.30
N PRO A 57 -8.18 -6.87 -8.54
CA PRO A 57 -6.76 -6.59 -8.77
C PRO A 57 -5.81 -7.04 -7.65
N VAL A 58 -6.28 -7.05 -6.39
CA VAL A 58 -5.49 -7.55 -5.24
C VAL A 58 -5.72 -9.04 -5.04
N VAL A 59 -6.96 -9.50 -5.20
CA VAL A 59 -7.33 -10.93 -5.06
C VAL A 59 -6.56 -11.80 -6.03
N ASP A 60 -6.41 -11.39 -7.28
CA ASP A 60 -5.70 -12.14 -8.32
C ASP A 60 -4.20 -12.31 -7.99
N LEU A 61 -3.64 -11.44 -7.14
CA LEU A 61 -2.23 -11.46 -6.75
C LEU A 61 -2.02 -12.17 -5.41
N LEU A 62 -2.81 -11.85 -4.39
CA LEU A 62 -2.57 -12.26 -3.00
C LEU A 62 -3.60 -13.28 -2.48
N GLY A 63 -4.64 -13.58 -3.27
CA GLY A 63 -5.77 -14.41 -2.88
C GLY A 63 -6.87 -13.65 -2.14
N GLU A 64 -8.05 -14.27 -2.06
CA GLU A 64 -9.29 -13.63 -1.58
C GLU A 64 -9.22 -13.18 -0.10
N ALA A 65 -8.46 -13.90 0.72
CA ALA A 65 -8.26 -13.56 2.13
C ALA A 65 -7.47 -12.24 2.35
N ARG A 66 -6.75 -11.74 1.33
CA ARG A 66 -5.79 -10.63 1.45
C ARG A 66 -6.17 -9.41 0.63
N GLN A 67 -7.47 -9.15 0.50
CA GLN A 67 -8.01 -8.05 -0.31
C GLN A 67 -8.25 -6.74 0.45
N ASN A 68 -7.73 -6.60 1.67
CA ASN A 68 -7.84 -5.36 2.44
C ASN A 68 -6.97 -4.27 1.82
N LEU A 69 -7.34 -3.00 2.03
CA LEU A 69 -6.63 -1.83 1.54
C LEU A 69 -6.42 -0.85 2.71
N PRO A 70 -5.29 -0.13 2.77
CA PRO A 70 -4.26 -0.04 1.74
C PRO A 70 -3.35 -1.29 1.67
N THR A 71 -2.86 -1.59 0.47
CA THR A 71 -1.90 -2.68 0.24
C THR A 71 -0.83 -2.24 -0.74
N LEU A 72 0.44 -2.37 -0.35
CA LEU A 72 1.61 -2.17 -1.20
C LEU A 72 2.18 -3.54 -1.57
N ILE A 73 2.33 -3.83 -2.86
CA ILE A 73 2.95 -5.06 -3.38
C ILE A 73 4.27 -4.68 -4.06
N LEU A 74 5.36 -5.28 -3.62
CA LEU A 74 6.69 -4.97 -4.12
C LEU A 74 6.96 -5.70 -5.45
N ALA A 75 7.71 -5.04 -6.33
CA ALA A 75 8.18 -5.61 -7.58
C ALA A 75 9.26 -6.69 -7.39
N GLY A 76 9.82 -6.80 -6.18
CA GLY A 76 10.80 -7.80 -5.80
C GLY A 76 11.07 -7.78 -4.29
N PRO A 77 11.80 -8.79 -3.77
CA PRO A 77 12.15 -8.88 -2.35
C PRO A 77 12.87 -7.62 -1.87
N PHE A 78 12.67 -7.28 -0.60
CA PHE A 78 13.25 -6.08 0.01
C PHE A 78 13.47 -6.29 1.50
N GLU A 79 14.64 -5.87 1.97
CA GLU A 79 15.02 -5.89 3.36
C GLU A 79 15.71 -4.56 3.69
N HIS A 80 15.42 -4.02 4.87
CA HIS A 80 16.07 -2.81 5.35
C HIS A 80 16.05 -2.77 6.89
N PRO A 81 17.11 -2.28 7.56
CA PRO A 81 17.20 -2.26 9.03
C PRO A 81 16.07 -1.52 9.76
N ASP A 82 15.44 -0.54 9.09
CA ASP A 82 14.34 0.24 9.66
C ASP A 82 12.99 -0.50 9.62
N LEU A 83 12.90 -1.66 8.96
CA LEU A 83 11.68 -2.46 8.94
C LEU A 83 11.54 -3.27 10.23
N ARG A 84 10.31 -3.34 10.73
CA ARG A 84 9.93 -4.14 11.89
C ARG A 84 9.49 -5.53 11.44
N GLU A 85 9.59 -6.50 12.34
CA GLU A 85 9.00 -7.82 12.12
C GLU A 85 7.49 -7.67 11.81
N GLY A 86 7.05 -8.27 10.70
CA GLY A 86 5.67 -8.19 10.23
C GLY A 86 5.34 -6.99 9.34
N ASP A 87 6.27 -6.07 9.08
CA ASP A 87 6.04 -4.97 8.12
C ASP A 87 5.85 -5.48 6.69
N LEU A 88 6.63 -6.49 6.33
CA LEU A 88 6.49 -7.22 5.07
C LEU A 88 5.99 -8.63 5.35
N GLN A 89 5.06 -9.05 4.52
CA GLN A 89 4.49 -10.39 4.47
C GLN A 89 4.73 -10.97 3.08
N ASP A 90 4.68 -12.30 2.98
CA ASP A 90 4.71 -13.02 1.70
C ASP A 90 3.37 -13.70 1.43
N ALA A 91 2.93 -13.63 0.18
CA ALA A 91 1.86 -14.48 -0.34
C ALA A 91 2.07 -14.72 -1.84
N ASN A 92 1.96 -15.97 -2.27
CA ASN A 92 2.10 -16.36 -3.68
C ASN A 92 3.45 -15.92 -4.30
N GLY A 93 4.52 -15.86 -3.49
CA GLY A 93 5.84 -15.40 -3.92
C GLY A 93 5.95 -13.89 -4.11
N LEU A 94 4.96 -13.12 -3.65
CA LEU A 94 4.95 -11.66 -3.66
C LEU A 94 5.08 -11.12 -2.25
N TRP A 95 5.97 -10.14 -2.11
CA TRP A 95 6.17 -9.41 -0.87
C TRP A 95 5.21 -8.24 -0.82
N PHE A 96 4.49 -8.07 0.29
CA PHE A 96 3.51 -7.00 0.44
C PHE A 96 3.44 -6.46 1.86
N ALA A 97 2.98 -5.22 1.99
CA ALA A 97 2.71 -4.54 3.25
C ALA A 97 1.25 -4.05 3.27
N THR A 98 0.65 -4.05 4.46
CA THR A 98 -0.74 -3.59 4.68
C THR A 98 -0.80 -2.60 5.85
N ASN A 99 -1.79 -1.71 5.84
CA ASN A 99 -1.94 -0.59 6.78
C ASN A 99 -0.86 0.49 6.61
N GLU A 100 -1.15 1.68 7.14
CA GLU A 100 -0.35 2.88 6.96
C GLU A 100 1.05 2.80 7.58
N GLY A 101 1.18 2.20 8.76
CA GLY A 101 2.47 2.11 9.46
C GLY A 101 3.52 1.31 8.68
N PRO A 102 3.26 0.02 8.38
CA PRO A 102 4.15 -0.80 7.56
C PRO A 102 4.42 -0.19 6.18
N ILE A 103 3.37 0.25 5.47
CA ILE A 103 3.52 0.81 4.11
C ILE A 103 4.43 2.03 4.12
N THR A 104 4.21 2.98 5.03
CA THR A 104 5.03 4.22 5.07
C THR A 104 6.47 3.95 5.49
N ARG A 105 6.74 2.97 6.38
CA ARG A 105 8.13 2.54 6.67
C ARG A 105 8.80 1.92 5.45
N VAL A 106 8.11 1.02 4.74
CA VAL A 106 8.65 0.38 3.53
C VAL A 106 8.95 1.42 2.46
N LEU A 107 8.03 2.36 2.21
CA LEU A 107 8.26 3.43 1.25
C LEU A 107 9.39 4.37 1.69
N ALA A 108 9.46 4.74 2.97
CA ALA A 108 10.53 5.58 3.48
C ALA A 108 11.91 4.94 3.29
N ALA A 109 12.04 3.66 3.68
CA ALA A 109 13.26 2.89 3.51
C ALA A 109 13.65 2.71 2.03
N ARG A 110 12.70 2.30 1.18
CA ARG A 110 12.95 1.97 -0.23
C ARG A 110 13.36 3.18 -1.05
N TYR A 111 12.81 4.35 -0.74
CA TYR A 111 13.08 5.59 -1.47
C TYR A 111 13.97 6.57 -0.70
N GLN A 112 14.57 6.12 0.42
CA GLN A 112 15.52 6.88 1.22
C GLN A 112 15.01 8.26 1.67
N VAL A 113 13.73 8.32 2.07
CA VAL A 113 13.12 9.51 2.70
C VAL A 113 12.97 9.28 4.21
N SER A 114 12.59 10.31 4.97
CA SER A 114 12.56 10.22 6.42
C SER A 114 11.54 9.18 6.92
N PRO A 115 11.94 8.28 7.82
CA PRO A 115 11.02 7.29 8.41
C PRO A 115 10.02 7.97 9.36
N PRO A 116 8.88 7.34 9.64
CA PRO A 116 7.97 7.81 10.68
C PRO A 116 8.67 7.80 12.05
N HIS A 117 8.29 8.73 12.93
CA HIS A 117 8.75 8.70 14.32
C HIS A 117 8.40 7.35 14.97
N PRO A 118 9.30 6.78 15.81
CA PRO A 118 9.09 5.52 16.50
C PRO A 118 7.73 5.37 17.19
#